data_AF-A0A2U1WKU8-F1
#
_entry.id   AF-A0A2U1WKU8-F1
#
_cell.length_a   1.000
_cell.length_b   1.000
_cell.length_c   1.000
_cell.angle_alpha   90.00
_cell.angle_beta   90.00
_cell.angle_gamma   90.00
#
_symmetry.space_group_name_H-M   'P 1'
#
loop_
_entity.id
_entity.type
_entity.pdbx_description
1 polymer ?
#
loop_
_entity_poly.entity_id
_entity_poly.type
_entity_poly.pdbx_seq_one_letter_code
_entity_poly.pdbx_strand_id
1 'polypeptide(L)'
;MARKVPSKARKVPLPPFLSNPFVLALAAVAAVFAVAMGVATLTGSRSGGERAQQAPVQQSPAQQVPPQQAAVPPSPPSLPAAKAEAPAPVQHAADGPEHAVPEKPAQAETRPPATTVAMLPPPVPPAQPPVQAPSGNAALWRRNALPAEVPQGRPIIAIVIDDMGLDRKRSSRMAGLHGPLTLSWLPYARDLSVQSKAARANGHELMLHMPMEPSVKADPGPNALLVSLDKGEIVKRFRAALDSFDGYVGVNNHMGSRFTADRTALAPVLTELHRRGLLWLDSRTTPNSAGIGLAQELKMPWVGRDVFLDNVETVAAVKAQLSKTEQVAKRQGYAVAIGHPHDATIEALASWLPDVQKRGFVLVPVSAVVRTHHAGG
;
A
#
# COMPACT_ATOMS: atom_id res chain seq x y z
N MET A 1 83.04 -6.85 -6.73
CA MET A 1 81.72 -7.23 -6.16
C MET A 1 81.17 -5.99 -5.48
N ALA A 2 80.00 -5.40 -5.72
CA ALA A 2 78.75 -5.85 -6.33
C ALA A 2 78.13 -4.72 -7.18
N ARG A 3 77.46 -5.09 -8.28
CA ARG A 3 76.69 -4.20 -9.18
C ARG A 3 75.41 -3.74 -8.49
N LYS A 4 75.18 -2.43 -8.39
CA LYS A 4 73.87 -1.85 -8.02
C LYS A 4 72.93 -1.94 -9.23
N VAL A 5 71.86 -2.71 -9.05
CA VAL A 5 70.72 -2.87 -9.97
C VAL A 5 69.83 -1.62 -9.89
N PRO A 6 69.29 -1.10 -11.01
CA PRO A 6 68.35 0.02 -10.97
C PRO A 6 66.98 -0.43 -10.47
N SER A 7 66.45 0.31 -9.49
CA SER A 7 65.12 0.12 -8.89
C SER A 7 64.01 0.33 -9.91
N LYS A 8 63.15 -0.69 -10.10
CA LYS A 8 61.92 -0.62 -10.90
C LYS A 8 60.93 0.39 -10.28
N ALA A 9 60.41 1.28 -11.11
CA ALA A 9 59.32 2.19 -10.73
C ALA A 9 58.08 1.39 -10.28
N ARG A 10 57.61 1.68 -9.06
CA ARG A 10 56.42 1.06 -8.45
C ARG A 10 55.19 1.72 -9.07
N LYS A 11 54.39 0.96 -9.85
CA LYS A 11 53.07 1.43 -10.32
C LYS A 11 52.17 1.62 -9.10
N VAL A 12 51.71 2.85 -8.88
CA VAL A 12 50.71 3.19 -7.86
C VAL A 12 49.37 2.58 -8.30
N PRO A 13 48.68 1.78 -7.47
CA PRO A 13 47.35 1.30 -7.82
C PRO A 13 46.35 2.47 -7.75
N LEU A 14 45.56 2.62 -8.81
CA LEU A 14 44.44 3.57 -8.82
C LEU A 14 43.44 3.21 -7.72
N PRO A 15 42.80 4.21 -7.09
CA PRO A 15 41.83 3.96 -6.05
C PRO A 15 40.56 3.26 -6.60
N PRO A 16 39.87 2.44 -5.80
CA PRO A 16 38.83 1.49 -6.24
C PRO A 16 37.53 2.12 -6.75
N PHE A 17 37.44 3.45 -6.83
CA PHE A 17 36.27 4.19 -7.31
C PHE A 17 36.28 4.47 -8.82
N LEU A 18 37.40 4.19 -9.51
CA LEU A 18 37.55 4.44 -10.96
C LEU A 18 37.28 3.21 -11.85
N SER A 19 36.83 2.09 -11.27
CA SER A 19 36.46 0.86 -11.99
C SER A 19 34.96 0.60 -12.04
N ASN A 20 34.13 1.52 -11.53
CA ASN A 20 32.67 1.38 -11.55
C ASN A 20 32.08 2.08 -12.80
N PRO A 21 31.43 1.34 -13.73
CA PRO A 21 30.87 1.92 -14.97
C PRO A 21 29.80 3.00 -14.72
N PHE A 22 29.23 3.08 -13.51
CA PHE A 22 28.25 4.10 -13.14
C PHE A 22 28.86 5.45 -12.73
N VAL A 23 30.11 5.50 -12.30
CA VAL A 23 30.78 6.76 -11.91
C VAL A 23 31.26 7.54 -13.15
N LEU A 24 31.60 6.84 -14.23
CA LEU A 24 31.96 7.45 -15.51
C LEU A 24 30.75 8.06 -16.24
N ALA A 25 29.55 7.49 -16.06
CA ALA A 25 28.32 8.03 -16.64
C ALA A 25 27.88 9.36 -15.98
N LEU A 26 28.17 9.56 -14.68
CA LEU A 26 27.81 10.78 -13.96
C LEU A 26 28.74 11.97 -14.29
N ALA A 27 30.02 11.71 -14.56
CA ALA A 27 30.99 12.75 -14.95
C ALA A 27 30.75 13.30 -16.36
N ALA A 28 30.21 12.50 -17.28
CA ALA A 28 29.88 12.94 -18.64
C ALA A 28 28.67 13.89 -18.70
N VAL A 29 27.70 13.76 -17.78
CA VAL A 29 26.51 14.64 -17.72
C VAL A 29 26.82 16.02 -17.12
N ALA A 30 27.76 16.09 -16.17
CA ALA A 30 28.20 17.35 -15.58
C ALA A 30 29.00 18.24 -16.56
N ALA A 31 29.75 17.65 -17.49
CA ALA A 31 30.52 18.38 -18.50
C ALA A 31 29.65 19.05 -19.58
N VAL A 32 28.47 18.49 -19.89
CA VAL A 32 27.54 19.06 -20.88
C VAL A 32 26.80 20.28 -20.33
N PHE A 33 26.53 20.35 -19.02
CA PHE A 33 25.88 21.50 -18.39
C PHE A 33 26.80 22.71 -18.19
N ALA A 34 28.11 22.50 -18.01
CA ALA A 34 29.07 23.60 -17.84
C ALA A 34 29.32 24.40 -19.13
N VAL A 35 29.14 23.79 -20.31
CA VAL A 35 29.30 24.48 -21.62
C VAL A 35 28.07 25.32 -21.98
N ALA A 36 26.87 24.90 -21.57
CA ALA A 36 25.63 25.64 -21.86
C ALA A 36 25.46 26.91 -21.01
N MET A 37 26.05 26.98 -19.82
CA MET A 37 25.99 28.16 -18.94
C MET A 37 27.07 29.21 -19.23
N GLY A 38 28.12 28.85 -19.99
CA GLY A 38 29.21 29.76 -20.36
C GLY A 38 28.94 30.63 -21.60
N VAL A 39 27.90 30.33 -22.38
CA VAL A 39 27.57 31.08 -23.61
C VAL A 39 26.52 32.18 -23.36
N ALA A 40 25.84 32.17 -22.22
CA ALA A 40 24.76 33.13 -21.91
C ALA A 40 25.22 34.43 -21.21
N THR A 41 26.52 34.64 -20.98
CA THR A 41 27.04 35.83 -20.27
C THR A 41 27.93 36.74 -21.12
N LEU A 42 27.88 36.63 -22.46
CA LEU A 42 28.75 37.39 -23.37
C LEU A 42 27.99 38.11 -24.50
N THR A 43 26.83 38.70 -24.22
CA THR A 43 26.29 39.84 -25.01
C THR A 43 25.33 40.67 -24.15
N GLY A 44 25.88 41.62 -23.41
CA GLY A 44 25.08 42.70 -22.82
C GLY A 44 24.87 43.84 -23.81
N SER A 45 23.72 44.51 -23.74
CA SER A 45 23.68 45.98 -23.85
C SER A 45 22.35 46.59 -23.36
N ARG A 46 22.48 47.85 -22.98
CA ARG A 46 21.68 48.77 -22.16
C ARG A 46 20.53 49.48 -22.89
N SER A 47 19.56 49.92 -22.06
CA SER A 47 18.94 51.26 -22.00
C SER A 47 17.95 51.73 -23.07
N GLY A 48 16.90 52.40 -22.58
CA GLY A 48 16.31 53.57 -23.24
C GLY A 48 14.85 53.38 -23.64
N GLY A 49 13.95 54.08 -22.96
CA GLY A 49 12.54 54.17 -23.37
C GLY A 49 12.34 55.18 -24.49
N GLU A 50 11.32 54.97 -25.30
CA GLU A 50 10.53 56.03 -25.95
C GLU A 50 9.23 55.46 -26.50
N ARG A 51 8.24 56.35 -26.59
CA ARG A 51 6.83 56.11 -26.89
C ARG A 51 6.59 56.53 -28.34
N ALA A 52 6.16 55.65 -29.24
CA ALA A 52 5.58 56.05 -30.53
C ALA A 52 4.73 54.93 -31.19
N GLN A 53 3.45 55.26 -31.40
CA GLN A 53 2.61 55.05 -32.59
C GLN A 53 2.44 53.65 -33.25
N GLN A 54 1.16 53.24 -33.31
CA GLN A 54 0.54 52.28 -34.25
C GLN A 54 0.68 52.81 -35.70
N ALA A 55 0.69 52.07 -36.82
CA ALA A 55 0.05 50.83 -37.29
C ALA A 55 0.75 50.38 -38.62
N PRO A 56 0.21 49.50 -39.49
CA PRO A 56 -0.45 48.20 -39.33
C PRO A 56 0.35 47.06 -40.02
N VAL A 57 0.27 45.81 -39.53
CA VAL A 57 0.80 44.64 -40.25
C VAL A 57 -0.33 43.89 -40.92
N GLN A 58 -0.22 43.78 -42.24
CA GLN A 58 -1.05 42.98 -43.14
C GLN A 58 -1.10 41.51 -42.70
N GLN A 59 -2.30 40.96 -42.63
CA GLN A 59 -2.53 39.52 -42.57
C GLN A 59 -2.36 38.91 -43.98
N SER A 60 -1.66 37.79 -44.04
CA SER A 60 -1.71 36.84 -45.17
C SER A 60 -1.57 35.41 -44.62
N PRO A 61 -2.12 34.42 -45.35
CA PRO A 61 -2.98 33.39 -44.76
C PRO A 61 -2.26 32.10 -44.32
N ALA A 62 -2.94 31.38 -43.43
CA ALA A 62 -2.57 30.07 -42.93
C ALA A 62 -2.40 29.03 -44.05
N GLN A 63 -1.23 28.38 -44.10
CA GLN A 63 -1.05 27.12 -44.79
C GLN A 63 -1.50 25.96 -43.89
N GLN A 64 -2.52 25.25 -44.33
CA GLN A 64 -2.99 23.99 -43.77
C GLN A 64 -1.97 22.88 -44.09
N VAL A 65 -1.49 22.19 -43.05
CA VAL A 65 -0.70 20.96 -43.19
C VAL A 65 -1.67 19.77 -43.21
N PRO A 66 -1.58 18.82 -44.17
CA PRO A 66 -2.44 17.64 -44.20
C PRO A 66 -2.18 16.69 -43.03
N PRO A 67 -3.18 15.92 -42.56
CA PRO A 67 -3.01 15.01 -41.43
C PRO A 67 -2.11 13.82 -41.80
N GLN A 68 -0.99 13.67 -41.08
CA GLN A 68 -0.21 12.44 -41.07
C GLN A 68 -0.97 11.35 -40.30
N GLN A 69 -1.20 10.22 -40.96
CA GLN A 69 -1.70 8.99 -40.37
C GLN A 69 -0.72 8.52 -39.28
N ALA A 70 -1.20 8.43 -38.04
CA ALA A 70 -0.47 7.80 -36.96
C ALA A 70 -0.43 6.27 -37.20
N ALA A 71 0.79 5.73 -37.30
CA ALA A 71 1.03 4.30 -37.31
C ALA A 71 0.62 3.67 -35.97
N VAL A 72 -0.13 2.57 -36.05
CA VAL A 72 -0.54 1.74 -34.91
C VAL A 72 0.68 0.94 -34.41
N PRO A 73 1.04 0.99 -33.12
CA PRO A 73 2.08 0.11 -32.58
C PRO A 73 1.56 -1.34 -32.48
N PRO A 74 2.41 -2.37 -32.70
CA PRO A 74 1.97 -3.76 -32.70
C PRO A 74 1.57 -4.24 -31.31
N SER A 75 0.48 -5.01 -31.26
CA SER A 75 0.00 -5.70 -30.06
C SER A 75 1.03 -6.74 -29.55
N PRO A 76 1.24 -6.86 -28.22
CA PRO A 76 2.09 -7.91 -27.66
C PRO A 76 1.48 -9.30 -27.86
N PRO A 77 2.30 -10.36 -27.98
CA PRO A 77 1.82 -11.71 -28.23
C PRO A 77 1.02 -12.27 -27.04
N SER A 78 -0.16 -12.80 -27.35
CA SER A 78 -1.04 -13.52 -26.43
C SER A 78 -0.44 -14.88 -26.06
N LEU A 79 -0.27 -15.12 -24.76
CA LEU A 79 0.12 -16.42 -24.20
C LEU A 79 -1.01 -17.45 -24.42
N PRO A 80 -0.71 -18.70 -24.84
CA PRO A 80 -1.73 -19.73 -25.01
C PRO A 80 -2.30 -20.19 -23.68
N ALA A 81 -3.61 -20.42 -23.66
CA ALA A 81 -4.35 -21.01 -22.55
C ALA A 81 -3.81 -22.41 -22.19
N ALA A 82 -3.42 -22.59 -20.93
CA ALA A 82 -3.13 -23.91 -20.39
C ALA A 82 -4.44 -24.69 -20.19
N LYS A 83 -4.68 -25.68 -21.05
CA LYS A 83 -5.64 -26.76 -20.80
C LYS A 83 -5.07 -27.68 -19.72
N ALA A 84 -5.91 -28.03 -18.75
CA ALA A 84 -5.66 -29.11 -17.82
C ALA A 84 -5.69 -30.46 -18.57
N GLU A 85 -4.69 -31.30 -18.33
CA GLU A 85 -4.67 -32.69 -18.78
C GLU A 85 -4.19 -33.57 -17.63
N ALA A 86 -4.97 -34.62 -17.35
CA ALA A 86 -4.76 -35.60 -16.30
C ALA A 86 -3.74 -36.67 -16.74
N PRO A 87 -2.94 -37.26 -15.84
CA PRO A 87 -2.09 -38.39 -16.22
C PRO A 87 -2.83 -39.72 -16.06
N ALA A 88 -2.81 -40.52 -17.12
CA ALA A 88 -3.08 -41.95 -17.14
C ALA A 88 -1.74 -42.75 -17.16
N PRO A 89 -1.75 -44.07 -16.88
CA PRO A 89 -0.70 -44.76 -16.14
C PRO A 89 0.41 -45.37 -17.02
N VAL A 90 1.59 -45.56 -16.43
CA VAL A 90 2.67 -46.35 -17.04
C VAL A 90 2.77 -47.69 -16.34
N GLN A 91 2.50 -48.75 -17.10
CA GLN A 91 2.79 -50.15 -16.77
C GLN A 91 4.26 -50.43 -17.12
N HIS A 92 4.97 -51.16 -16.28
CA HIS A 92 6.09 -51.99 -16.73
C HIS A 92 6.03 -53.37 -16.08
N ALA A 93 6.25 -54.35 -16.95
CA ALA A 93 6.03 -55.77 -16.77
C ALA A 93 7.19 -56.47 -16.06
N ALA A 94 6.86 -57.68 -15.65
CA ALA A 94 7.62 -58.72 -14.98
C ALA A 94 8.99 -59.09 -15.60
N ASP A 95 9.88 -59.58 -14.75
CA ASP A 95 10.53 -60.88 -14.94
C ASP A 95 10.95 -61.45 -13.56
N GLY A 96 10.51 -62.69 -13.28
CA GLY A 96 11.15 -63.65 -12.36
C GLY A 96 12.02 -64.62 -13.17
N PRO A 97 12.57 -65.74 -12.64
CA PRO A 97 12.20 -66.55 -11.46
C PRO A 97 13.43 -66.72 -10.51
N GLU A 98 13.53 -67.50 -9.44
CA GLU A 98 13.08 -68.87 -9.16
C GLU A 98 13.46 -69.23 -7.69
N HIS A 99 12.62 -70.03 -7.04
CA HIS A 99 12.90 -71.08 -6.03
C HIS A 99 11.90 -71.09 -4.87
N ALA A 100 11.31 -72.27 -4.70
CA ALA A 100 10.16 -72.53 -3.85
C ALA A 100 10.44 -73.71 -2.90
N VAL A 101 9.88 -73.56 -1.68
CA VAL A 101 9.39 -74.55 -0.68
C VAL A 101 10.45 -75.45 0.05
N PRO A 102 10.26 -75.87 1.33
CA PRO A 102 9.01 -75.89 2.09
C PRO A 102 9.00 -75.48 3.59
N GLU A 103 7.77 -75.33 4.07
CA GLU A 103 7.30 -74.96 5.42
C GLU A 103 7.32 -76.16 6.41
N LYS A 104 7.63 -75.90 7.70
CA LYS A 104 7.09 -76.62 8.88
C LYS A 104 7.23 -75.75 10.15
N PRO A 105 6.30 -75.83 11.14
CA PRO A 105 6.03 -74.75 12.09
C PRO A 105 6.78 -74.93 13.42
N ALA A 106 7.16 -73.82 14.05
CA ALA A 106 7.62 -73.82 15.43
C ALA A 106 7.21 -72.53 16.17
N GLN A 107 6.27 -72.73 17.09
CA GLN A 107 6.19 -72.15 18.43
C GLN A 107 5.82 -70.66 18.59
N ALA A 108 4.65 -70.50 19.21
CA ALA A 108 4.14 -69.26 19.75
C ALA A 108 4.96 -68.79 20.96
N GLU A 109 5.55 -67.61 20.86
CA GLU A 109 5.93 -66.82 22.03
C GLU A 109 4.89 -65.72 22.23
N THR A 110 4.12 -65.86 23.31
CA THR A 110 3.18 -64.88 23.83
C THR A 110 3.92 -63.61 24.27
N ARG A 111 3.77 -62.52 23.50
CA ARG A 111 4.08 -61.16 23.99
C ARG A 111 2.88 -60.65 24.80
N PRO A 112 3.07 -60.10 26.01
CA PRO A 112 1.98 -59.47 26.75
C PRO A 112 1.47 -58.22 25.98
N PRO A 113 0.18 -57.89 26.08
CA PRO A 113 -0.38 -56.75 25.36
C PRO A 113 0.27 -55.46 25.88
N ALA A 114 0.77 -54.65 24.94
CA ALA A 114 1.17 -53.28 25.23
C ALA A 114 -0.07 -52.54 25.75
N THR A 115 -0.05 -52.18 27.03
CA THR A 115 -1.05 -51.29 27.62
C THR A 115 -0.90 -49.95 26.93
N THR A 116 -1.80 -49.65 26.00
CA THR A 116 -1.90 -48.32 25.41
C THR A 116 -2.50 -47.44 26.48
N VAL A 117 -1.67 -46.69 27.19
CA VAL A 117 -2.17 -45.61 28.05
C VAL A 117 -2.76 -44.58 27.10
N ALA A 118 -4.09 -44.47 27.09
CA ALA A 118 -4.78 -43.38 26.41
C ALA A 118 -4.34 -42.07 27.07
N MET A 119 -3.36 -41.39 26.47
CA MET A 119 -3.08 -40.00 26.80
C MET A 119 -4.34 -39.22 26.47
N LEU A 120 -5.05 -38.76 27.51
CA LEU A 120 -6.12 -37.79 27.32
C LEU A 120 -5.56 -36.62 26.50
N PRO A 121 -6.27 -36.18 25.43
CA PRO A 121 -5.88 -34.97 24.74
C PRO A 121 -5.80 -33.83 25.76
N PRO A 122 -4.81 -32.93 25.64
CA PRO A 122 -4.67 -31.82 26.57
C PRO A 122 -5.99 -31.05 26.63
N PRO A 123 -6.39 -30.55 27.82
CA PRO A 123 -7.63 -29.81 27.96
C PRO A 123 -7.63 -28.63 26.99
N VAL A 124 -8.66 -28.59 26.14
CA VAL A 124 -8.90 -27.45 25.24
C VAL A 124 -8.98 -26.21 26.15
N PRO A 125 -8.15 -25.17 25.91
CA PRO A 125 -8.23 -23.95 26.68
C PRO A 125 -9.66 -23.43 26.67
N PRO A 126 -10.21 -22.96 27.81
CA PRO A 126 -11.56 -22.45 27.85
C PRO A 126 -11.73 -21.37 26.78
N ALA A 127 -12.78 -21.51 25.97
CA ALA A 127 -13.12 -20.52 24.97
C ALA A 127 -13.21 -19.15 25.64
N GLN A 128 -12.39 -18.20 25.19
CA GLN A 128 -12.44 -16.84 25.72
C GLN A 128 -13.87 -16.31 25.49
N PRO A 129 -14.48 -15.61 26.46
CA PRO A 129 -15.79 -15.01 26.27
C PRO A 129 -15.80 -14.18 24.98
N PRO A 130 -16.90 -14.17 24.21
CA PRO A 130 -16.99 -13.31 23.04
C PRO A 130 -16.64 -11.88 23.44
N VAL A 131 -15.69 -11.26 22.75
CA VAL A 131 -15.34 -9.86 23.00
C VAL A 131 -16.55 -9.02 22.63
N GLN A 132 -17.27 -8.51 23.62
CA GLN A 132 -18.38 -7.60 23.40
C GLN A 132 -17.82 -6.22 23.06
N ALA A 133 -18.00 -5.78 21.81
CA ALA A 133 -17.69 -4.40 21.44
C ALA A 133 -18.75 -3.43 21.98
N PRO A 134 -18.34 -2.17 22.25
CA PRO A 134 -19.28 -1.09 22.45
C PRO A 134 -20.20 -0.94 21.23
N SER A 135 -21.51 -0.82 21.45
CA SER A 135 -22.52 -0.64 20.39
C SER A 135 -23.02 0.81 20.30
N GLY A 136 -23.68 1.15 19.20
CA GLY A 136 -24.24 2.48 18.98
C GLY A 136 -23.20 3.60 19.16
N ASN A 137 -23.57 4.69 19.85
CA ASN A 137 -22.70 5.84 20.07
C ASN A 137 -21.55 5.58 21.06
N ALA A 138 -21.57 4.44 21.76
CA ALA A 138 -20.44 4.03 22.59
C ALA A 138 -19.26 3.51 21.75
N ALA A 139 -19.50 3.10 20.50
CA ALA A 139 -18.45 2.72 19.57
C ALA A 139 -17.63 3.95 19.15
N LEU A 140 -16.31 3.93 19.39
CA LEU A 140 -15.40 5.02 19.05
C LEU A 140 -15.47 5.41 17.58
N TRP A 141 -15.64 4.45 16.67
CA TRP A 141 -15.75 4.73 15.25
C TRP A 141 -16.96 5.60 14.91
N ARG A 142 -18.10 5.40 15.59
CA ARG A 142 -19.31 6.23 15.39
C ARG A 142 -19.18 7.59 16.05
N ARG A 143 -18.62 7.63 17.26
CA ARG A 143 -18.42 8.87 18.02
C ARG A 143 -17.47 9.83 17.32
N ASN A 144 -16.39 9.29 16.73
CA ASN A 144 -15.33 10.09 16.12
C ASN A 144 -15.61 10.39 14.64
N ALA A 145 -16.58 9.70 14.01
CA ALA A 145 -16.93 9.86 12.61
C ALA A 145 -17.22 11.31 12.24
N LEU A 146 -16.71 11.74 11.09
CA LEU A 146 -17.13 13.02 10.52
C LEU A 146 -18.57 12.88 9.98
N PRO A 147 -19.47 13.83 10.31
CA PRO A 147 -20.80 13.84 9.70
C PRO A 147 -20.71 13.92 8.18
N ALA A 148 -21.50 13.11 7.50
CA ALA A 148 -21.58 13.09 6.05
C ALA A 148 -23.02 12.88 5.62
N GLU A 149 -23.50 13.77 4.75
CA GLU A 149 -24.77 13.59 4.08
C GLU A 149 -24.58 12.63 2.92
N VAL A 150 -25.37 11.55 2.91
CA VAL A 150 -25.38 10.58 1.81
C VAL A 150 -26.75 10.62 1.16
N PRO A 151 -26.96 11.48 0.15
CA PRO A 151 -28.18 11.49 -0.65
C PRO A 151 -28.46 10.11 -1.22
N GLN A 152 -29.71 9.66 -1.14
CA GLN A 152 -30.12 8.39 -1.73
C GLN A 152 -29.88 8.39 -3.24
N GLY A 153 -29.46 7.24 -3.77
CA GLY A 153 -29.30 7.02 -5.22
C GLY A 153 -28.04 7.62 -5.84
N ARG A 154 -27.15 8.27 -5.07
CA ARG A 154 -25.86 8.76 -5.59
C ARG A 154 -24.70 7.88 -5.12
N PRO A 155 -23.78 7.49 -6.03
CA PRO A 155 -22.62 6.72 -5.64
C PRO A 155 -21.66 7.55 -4.78
N ILE A 156 -21.14 6.96 -3.71
CA ILE A 156 -20.23 7.63 -2.77
C ILE A 156 -18.78 7.26 -3.02
N ILE A 157 -17.85 8.19 -2.78
CA ILE A 157 -16.41 7.93 -2.88
C ILE A 157 -15.76 8.36 -1.57
N ALA A 158 -14.98 7.46 -0.98
CA ALA A 158 -14.05 7.78 0.11
C ALA A 158 -12.62 7.75 -0.41
N ILE A 159 -11.89 8.84 -0.16
CA ILE A 159 -10.45 8.94 -0.40
C ILE A 159 -9.75 8.86 0.95
N VAL A 160 -8.84 7.90 1.08
CA VAL A 160 -7.98 7.71 2.25
C VAL A 160 -6.54 8.04 1.86
N ILE A 161 -5.84 8.82 2.68
CA ILE A 161 -4.43 9.13 2.47
C ILE A 161 -3.60 8.56 3.60
N ASP A 162 -2.77 7.58 3.28
CA ASP A 162 -1.84 6.90 4.15
C ASP A 162 -0.53 7.69 4.34
N ASP A 163 0.34 7.22 5.23
CA ASP A 163 1.67 7.81 5.54
C ASP A 163 1.68 9.29 5.96
N MET A 164 0.60 9.76 6.58
CA MET A 164 0.56 11.11 7.13
C MET A 164 1.48 11.23 8.36
N GLY A 165 2.08 12.41 8.51
CA GLY A 165 2.79 12.84 9.72
C GLY A 165 4.30 12.93 9.61
N LEU A 166 4.96 12.04 8.87
CA LEU A 166 6.43 12.03 8.75
C LEU A 166 6.94 13.22 7.93
N ASP A 167 6.44 13.37 6.70
CA ASP A 167 6.67 14.57 5.91
C ASP A 167 5.62 15.62 6.27
N ARG A 168 5.99 16.54 7.17
CA ARG A 168 5.09 17.61 7.63
C ARG A 168 4.62 18.53 6.51
N LYS A 169 5.47 18.80 5.52
CA LYS A 169 5.14 19.72 4.42
C LYS A 169 4.08 19.09 3.53
N ARG A 170 4.27 17.82 3.14
CA ARG A 170 3.30 17.07 2.34
C ARG A 170 2.02 16.79 3.13
N SER A 171 2.13 16.43 4.41
CA SER A 171 0.97 16.21 5.30
C SER A 171 0.13 17.47 5.44
N SER A 172 0.75 18.64 5.66
CA SER A 172 0.03 19.91 5.78
C SER A 172 -0.63 20.33 4.46
N ARG A 173 0.03 20.08 3.31
CA ARG A 173 -0.56 20.36 2.00
C ARG A 173 -1.76 19.45 1.71
N MET A 174 -1.65 18.16 2.02
CA MET A 174 -2.76 17.22 1.86
C MET A 174 -3.94 17.57 2.77
N ALA A 175 -3.68 17.88 4.04
CA ALA A 175 -4.69 18.30 5.01
C ALA A 175 -5.26 19.72 4.75
N GLY A 176 -4.74 20.44 3.75
CA GLY A 176 -5.27 21.71 3.27
C GLY A 176 -6.16 21.59 2.04
N LEU A 177 -6.30 20.39 1.46
CA LEU A 177 -7.20 20.16 0.33
C LEU A 177 -8.67 20.18 0.78
N HIS A 178 -9.58 20.49 -0.14
CA HIS A 178 -11.01 20.44 0.14
C HIS A 178 -11.46 19.02 0.54
N GLY A 179 -12.09 18.89 1.71
CA GLY A 179 -12.60 17.63 2.24
C GLY A 179 -14.07 17.32 1.90
N PRO A 180 -14.62 16.22 2.44
CA PRO A 180 -13.97 15.35 3.43
C PRO A 180 -13.00 14.33 2.81
N LEU A 181 -11.83 14.17 3.44
CA LEU A 181 -10.88 13.07 3.20
C LEU A 181 -10.70 12.29 4.51
N THR A 182 -10.26 11.04 4.43
CA THR A 182 -9.78 10.29 5.61
C THR A 182 -8.26 10.30 5.60
N LEU A 183 -7.62 10.85 6.63
CA LEU A 183 -6.17 10.99 6.71
C LEU A 183 -5.63 10.00 7.75
N SER A 184 -4.76 9.09 7.31
CA SER A 184 -4.22 8.00 8.12
C SER A 184 -2.78 8.25 8.55
N TRP A 185 -2.56 8.25 9.87
CA TRP A 185 -1.34 8.75 10.48
C TRP A 185 -0.46 7.64 11.04
N LEU A 186 0.82 7.68 10.72
CA LEU A 186 1.81 6.76 11.28
C LEU A 186 2.03 7.09 12.76
N PRO A 187 1.91 6.11 13.69
CA PRO A 187 1.86 6.35 15.14
C PRO A 187 3.18 6.87 15.73
N TYR A 188 4.26 6.82 14.97
CA TYR A 188 5.60 7.28 15.38
C TYR A 188 5.98 8.64 14.78
N ALA A 189 5.07 9.31 14.07
CA ALA A 189 5.31 10.68 13.63
C ALA A 189 5.37 11.65 14.83
N ARG A 190 6.15 12.73 14.69
CA ARG A 190 6.28 13.76 15.74
C ARG A 190 5.13 14.75 15.69
N ASP A 191 4.70 15.24 16.85
CA ASP A 191 3.60 16.22 17.02
C ASP A 191 2.26 15.78 16.41
N LEU A 192 1.96 14.46 16.44
CA LEU A 192 0.73 13.90 15.89
C LEU A 192 -0.53 14.59 16.40
N SER A 193 -0.61 14.89 17.70
CA SER A 193 -1.77 15.57 18.28
C SER A 193 -2.05 16.93 17.62
N VAL A 194 -1.00 17.71 17.30
CA VAL A 194 -1.15 19.00 16.62
C VAL A 194 -1.58 18.80 15.16
N GLN A 195 -0.88 17.93 14.44
CA GLN A 195 -1.14 17.70 13.01
C GLN A 195 -2.55 17.12 12.77
N SER A 196 -2.93 16.11 13.55
CA SER A 196 -4.24 15.45 13.41
C SER A 196 -5.41 16.35 13.83
N LYS A 197 -5.25 17.17 14.89
CA LYS A 197 -6.29 18.16 15.28
C LYS A 197 -6.47 19.23 14.21
N ALA A 198 -5.39 19.72 13.60
CA ALA A 198 -5.47 20.67 12.49
C ALA A 198 -6.20 20.06 11.28
N ALA A 199 -5.86 18.82 10.91
CA ALA A 199 -6.57 18.08 9.88
C ALA A 199 -8.07 17.90 10.19
N ARG A 200 -8.41 17.55 11.43
CA ARG A 200 -9.81 17.43 11.87
C ARG A 200 -10.56 18.76 11.76
N ALA A 201 -9.93 19.85 12.18
CA ALA A 201 -10.49 21.20 12.10
C ALA A 201 -10.73 21.65 10.64
N ASN A 202 -9.92 21.16 9.70
CA ASN A 202 -10.10 21.36 8.26
C ASN A 202 -11.16 20.43 7.63
N GLY A 203 -11.92 19.68 8.43
CA GLY A 203 -13.02 18.86 7.94
C GLY A 203 -12.58 17.50 7.40
N HIS A 204 -11.43 16.98 7.84
CA HIS A 204 -11.01 15.62 7.52
C HIS A 204 -11.34 14.63 8.65
N GLU A 205 -11.56 13.37 8.29
CA GLU A 205 -11.65 12.25 9.23
C GLU A 205 -10.24 11.69 9.51
N LEU A 206 -10.05 11.12 10.70
CA LEU A 206 -8.75 10.62 11.15
C LEU A 206 -8.76 9.08 11.20
N MET A 207 -7.64 8.48 10.82
CA MET A 207 -7.37 7.04 10.88
C MET A 207 -5.95 6.83 11.44
N LEU A 208 -5.71 5.72 12.14
CA LEU A 208 -4.36 5.31 12.51
C LEU A 208 -3.79 4.35 11.46
N HIS A 209 -2.55 4.59 11.04
CA HIS A 209 -1.86 3.80 10.03
C HIS A 209 -0.83 2.87 10.68
N MET A 210 -1.19 1.61 10.89
CA MET A 210 -0.41 0.69 11.74
C MET A 210 0.73 0.01 10.97
N PRO A 211 2.01 0.18 11.38
CA PRO A 211 3.14 -0.52 10.77
C PRO A 211 3.08 -2.03 10.95
N MET A 212 3.13 -2.77 9.84
CA MET A 212 3.03 -4.22 9.82
C MET A 212 4.03 -4.83 8.84
N GLU A 213 4.51 -6.05 9.14
CA GLU A 213 5.52 -6.75 8.35
C GLU A 213 5.10 -7.01 6.89
N PRO A 214 5.89 -6.54 5.90
CA PRO A 214 5.72 -6.89 4.49
C PRO A 214 6.37 -8.24 4.15
N SER A 215 5.94 -8.84 3.04
CA SER A 215 6.58 -10.04 2.46
C SER A 215 7.93 -9.75 1.80
N VAL A 216 8.24 -8.47 1.54
CA VAL A 216 9.51 -8.02 0.96
C VAL A 216 10.44 -7.51 2.05
N LYS A 217 11.75 -7.46 1.78
CA LYS A 217 12.71 -6.87 2.71
C LYS A 217 12.59 -5.34 2.70
N ALA A 218 11.71 -4.81 3.55
CA ALA A 218 11.53 -3.39 3.80
C ALA A 218 11.30 -3.16 5.30
N ASP A 219 11.72 -2.00 5.81
CA ASP A 219 11.50 -1.59 7.20
C ASP A 219 10.16 -0.81 7.30
N PRO A 220 9.14 -1.33 8.01
CA PRO A 220 7.86 -0.63 8.19
C PRO A 220 7.95 0.51 9.22
N GLY A 221 9.08 0.63 9.91
CA GLY A 221 9.29 1.62 10.96
C GLY A 221 9.19 1.05 12.38
N PRO A 222 9.37 1.90 13.39
CA PRO A 222 9.46 1.48 14.78
C PRO A 222 8.16 0.86 15.27
N ASN A 223 8.28 -0.12 16.18
CA ASN A 223 7.16 -0.86 16.77
C ASN A 223 6.24 -1.56 15.76
N ALA A 224 6.73 -1.86 14.55
CA ALA A 224 6.00 -2.68 13.59
C ALA A 224 5.58 -4.03 14.19
N LEU A 225 4.39 -4.47 13.78
CA LEU A 225 3.88 -5.80 14.11
C LEU A 225 4.51 -6.82 13.17
N LEU A 226 5.21 -7.80 13.74
CA LEU A 226 5.90 -8.86 13.00
C LEU A 226 5.29 -10.20 13.37
N VAL A 227 5.22 -11.13 12.41
CA VAL A 227 4.68 -12.47 12.61
C VAL A 227 5.55 -13.32 13.55
N SER A 228 6.81 -12.92 13.75
CA SER A 228 7.73 -13.56 14.69
C SER A 228 7.50 -13.16 16.16
N LEU A 229 6.70 -12.13 16.42
CA LEU A 229 6.37 -11.70 17.78
C LEU A 229 5.32 -12.62 18.40
N ASP A 230 5.42 -12.83 19.71
CA ASP A 230 4.33 -13.46 20.44
C ASP A 230 3.09 -12.55 20.51
N LYS A 231 1.93 -13.17 20.80
CA LYS A 231 0.64 -12.48 20.89
C LYS A 231 0.66 -11.30 21.88
N GLY A 232 1.36 -11.44 23.01
CA GLY A 232 1.42 -10.42 24.05
C GLY A 232 2.16 -9.17 23.56
N GLU A 233 3.29 -9.35 22.91
CA GLU A 233 4.07 -8.26 22.33
C GLU A 233 3.35 -7.59 21.14
N ILE A 234 2.65 -8.36 20.29
CA ILE A 234 1.78 -7.80 19.23
C ILE A 234 0.74 -6.86 19.85
N VAL A 235 -0.01 -7.32 20.86
CA VAL A 235 -1.04 -6.50 21.52
C VAL A 235 -0.43 -5.30 22.23
N LYS A 236 0.73 -5.46 22.87
CA LYS A 236 1.42 -4.36 23.56
C LYS A 236 1.83 -3.25 22.58
N ARG A 237 2.47 -3.60 21.46
CA ARG A 237 2.86 -2.63 20.42
C ARG A 237 1.63 -1.97 19.79
N PHE A 238 0.60 -2.75 19.53
CA PHE A 238 -0.65 -2.24 18.96
C PHE A 238 -1.33 -1.24 19.90
N ARG A 239 -1.42 -1.53 21.20
CA ARG A 239 -1.95 -0.58 22.20
C ARG A 239 -1.12 0.69 22.27
N ALA A 240 0.21 0.58 22.28
CA ALA A 240 1.09 1.75 22.27
C ALA A 240 0.85 2.64 21.02
N ALA A 241 0.60 2.03 19.86
CA ALA A 241 0.21 2.79 18.67
C ALA A 241 -1.16 3.47 18.86
N LEU A 242 -2.16 2.75 19.36
CA LEU A 242 -3.50 3.30 19.61
C LEU A 242 -3.50 4.47 20.60
N ASP A 243 -2.55 4.51 21.53
CA ASP A 243 -2.42 5.57 22.54
C ASP A 243 -1.57 6.76 22.03
N SER A 244 -1.13 6.77 20.76
CA SER A 244 -0.28 7.82 20.18
C SER A 244 -1.00 9.14 19.85
N PHE A 245 -2.30 9.08 19.56
CA PHE A 245 -3.18 10.24 19.39
C PHE A 245 -4.65 9.82 19.54
N ASP A 246 -5.60 10.76 19.45
CA ASP A 246 -7.02 10.49 19.65
C ASP A 246 -7.87 10.94 18.46
N GLY A 247 -9.15 10.57 18.46
CA GLY A 247 -10.15 11.10 17.53
C GLY A 247 -10.19 10.40 16.16
N TYR A 248 -9.42 9.33 15.97
CA TYR A 248 -9.51 8.46 14.80
C TYR A 248 -10.70 7.50 14.89
N VAL A 249 -11.22 7.10 13.74
CA VAL A 249 -12.38 6.18 13.65
C VAL A 249 -11.97 4.72 13.63
N GLY A 250 -10.74 4.42 13.22
CA GLY A 250 -10.29 3.07 12.98
C GLY A 250 -8.79 2.96 12.73
N VAL A 251 -8.40 1.78 12.26
CA VAL A 251 -7.03 1.46 11.86
C VAL A 251 -7.02 0.87 10.46
N ASN A 252 -6.01 1.25 9.67
CA ASN A 252 -5.60 0.50 8.48
C ASN A 252 -4.12 0.09 8.57
N ASN A 253 -3.69 -0.87 7.75
CA ASN A 253 -2.32 -1.35 7.75
C ASN A 253 -1.40 -0.52 6.85
N HIS A 254 -0.24 -0.13 7.38
CA HIS A 254 0.94 0.30 6.64
C HIS A 254 1.76 -0.93 6.25
N MET A 255 2.06 -1.08 4.96
CA MET A 255 2.64 -2.31 4.40
C MET A 255 1.83 -3.56 4.81
N GLY A 256 2.41 -4.50 5.56
CA GLY A 256 1.67 -5.60 6.16
C GLY A 256 1.36 -6.80 5.27
N SER A 257 1.90 -6.89 4.04
CA SER A 257 1.55 -7.98 3.11
C SER A 257 1.86 -9.40 3.64
N ARG A 258 2.78 -9.53 4.59
CA ARG A 258 3.07 -10.79 5.30
C ARG A 258 2.22 -10.91 6.57
N PHE A 259 2.16 -9.85 7.36
CA PHE A 259 1.43 -9.86 8.63
C PHE A 259 -0.08 -10.07 8.44
N THR A 260 -0.71 -9.38 7.47
CA THR A 260 -2.15 -9.49 7.26
C THR A 260 -2.56 -10.81 6.61
N ALA A 261 -1.63 -11.52 5.96
CA ALA A 261 -1.85 -12.89 5.48
C ALA A 261 -1.77 -13.94 6.60
N ASP A 262 -1.11 -13.62 7.71
CA ASP A 262 -1.04 -14.48 8.89
C ASP A 262 -2.25 -14.23 9.80
N ARG A 263 -3.24 -15.11 9.68
CA ARG A 263 -4.48 -15.07 10.46
C ARG A 263 -4.23 -15.15 11.98
N THR A 264 -3.24 -15.93 12.42
CA THR A 264 -2.93 -16.13 13.84
C THR A 264 -2.33 -14.86 14.43
N ALA A 265 -1.46 -14.18 13.69
CA ALA A 265 -0.87 -12.90 14.10
C ALA A 265 -1.88 -11.75 14.05
N LEU A 266 -2.77 -11.71 13.04
CA LEU A 266 -3.75 -10.64 12.86
C LEU A 266 -4.94 -10.71 13.82
N ALA A 267 -5.41 -11.91 14.18
CA ALA A 267 -6.55 -12.11 15.07
C ALA A 267 -6.50 -11.30 16.39
N PRO A 268 -5.40 -11.29 17.18
CA PRO A 268 -5.33 -10.48 18.39
C PRO A 268 -5.43 -8.97 18.15
N VAL A 269 -4.96 -8.48 16.99
CA VAL A 269 -5.04 -7.06 16.61
C VAL A 269 -6.50 -6.67 16.39
N LEU A 270 -7.22 -7.43 15.56
CA LEU A 270 -8.63 -7.14 15.27
C LEU A 270 -9.52 -7.34 16.49
N THR A 271 -9.19 -8.30 17.36
CA THR A 271 -9.88 -8.51 18.63
C THR A 271 -9.74 -7.29 19.55
N GLU A 272 -8.52 -6.76 19.72
CA GLU A 272 -8.28 -5.56 20.53
C GLU A 272 -8.91 -4.31 19.89
N LEU A 273 -8.86 -4.20 18.57
CA LEU A 273 -9.48 -3.10 17.81
C LEU A 273 -11.00 -3.10 17.99
N HIS A 274 -11.63 -4.27 17.86
CA HIS A 274 -13.07 -4.45 18.08
C HIS A 274 -13.46 -4.14 19.53
N ARG A 275 -12.67 -4.60 20.51
CA ARG A 275 -12.88 -4.29 21.94
C ARG A 275 -12.92 -2.78 22.21
N ARG A 276 -12.12 -1.99 21.48
CA ARG A 276 -12.12 -0.52 21.57
C ARG A 276 -13.26 0.14 20.77
N GLY A 277 -14.08 -0.62 20.04
CA GLY A 277 -15.19 -0.09 19.24
C GLY A 277 -14.71 0.71 18.04
N LEU A 278 -13.60 0.33 17.43
CA LEU A 278 -12.99 0.95 16.25
C LEU A 278 -13.22 0.11 15.00
N LEU A 279 -13.19 0.74 13.82
CA LEU A 279 -13.33 0.05 12.53
C LEU A 279 -11.99 -0.42 11.95
N TRP A 280 -12.05 -1.46 11.11
CA TRP A 280 -10.91 -1.95 10.33
C TRP A 280 -11.04 -1.54 8.86
N LEU A 281 -10.01 -0.89 8.32
CA LEU A 281 -9.86 -0.69 6.89
C LEU A 281 -8.71 -1.58 6.39
N ASP A 282 -9.02 -2.60 5.59
CA ASP A 282 -7.99 -3.43 4.97
C ASP A 282 -7.40 -2.70 3.75
N SER A 283 -6.12 -2.31 3.83
CA SER A 283 -5.41 -1.65 2.72
C SER A 283 -5.17 -2.60 1.54
N ARG A 284 -5.36 -3.91 1.72
CA ARG A 284 -5.18 -4.97 0.71
C ARG A 284 -3.83 -4.89 0.01
N THR A 285 -2.74 -4.88 0.79
CA THR A 285 -1.35 -4.94 0.30
C THR A 285 -0.95 -6.35 -0.15
N THR A 286 -1.83 -7.34 0.03
CA THR A 286 -1.72 -8.71 -0.46
C THR A 286 -3.12 -9.21 -0.86
N PRO A 287 -3.26 -10.07 -1.89
CA PRO A 287 -4.53 -10.71 -2.20
C PRO A 287 -4.97 -11.71 -1.12
N ASN A 288 -4.03 -12.20 -0.30
CA ASN A 288 -4.25 -13.24 0.72
C ASN A 288 -4.53 -12.65 2.11
N SER A 289 -4.96 -11.39 2.21
CA SER A 289 -5.24 -10.76 3.51
C SER A 289 -6.37 -11.49 4.23
N ALA A 290 -6.12 -11.88 5.49
CA ALA A 290 -7.13 -12.45 6.39
C ALA A 290 -8.02 -11.36 7.04
N GLY A 291 -7.72 -10.08 6.82
CA GLY A 291 -8.32 -8.96 7.54
C GLY A 291 -9.84 -8.87 7.42
N ILE A 292 -10.38 -8.88 6.19
CA ILE A 292 -11.83 -8.83 5.97
C ILE A 292 -12.53 -10.05 6.56
N GLY A 293 -11.99 -11.26 6.34
CA GLY A 293 -12.59 -12.50 6.84
C GLY A 293 -12.66 -12.53 8.38
N LEU A 294 -11.57 -12.21 9.06
CA LEU A 294 -11.54 -12.09 10.51
C LEU A 294 -12.49 -11.00 11.02
N ALA A 295 -12.56 -9.86 10.33
CA ALA A 295 -13.46 -8.78 10.72
C ALA A 295 -14.95 -9.19 10.63
N GLN A 296 -15.32 -9.94 9.59
CA GLN A 296 -16.67 -10.50 9.44
C GLN A 296 -17.01 -11.47 10.58
N GLU A 297 -16.08 -12.37 10.92
CA GLU A 297 -16.27 -13.33 12.00
C GLU A 297 -16.43 -12.66 13.38
N LEU A 298 -15.65 -11.60 13.62
CA LEU A 298 -15.76 -10.78 14.83
C LEU A 298 -16.98 -9.85 14.81
N LYS A 299 -17.75 -9.80 13.71
CA LYS A 299 -18.85 -8.85 13.49
C LYS A 299 -18.41 -7.41 13.79
N MET A 300 -17.18 -7.08 13.41
CA MET A 300 -16.65 -5.73 13.58
C MET A 300 -16.96 -4.89 12.34
N PRO A 301 -17.09 -3.57 12.46
CA PRO A 301 -17.21 -2.69 11.30
C PRO A 301 -15.92 -2.74 10.47
N TRP A 302 -16.05 -2.99 9.16
CA TRP A 302 -14.91 -3.10 8.26
C TRP A 302 -15.21 -2.54 6.87
N VAL A 303 -14.13 -2.27 6.12
CA VAL A 303 -14.18 -2.04 4.67
C VAL A 303 -12.82 -2.40 4.08
N GLY A 304 -12.76 -2.70 2.78
CA GLY A 304 -11.51 -2.93 2.05
C GLY A 304 -11.28 -1.86 1.00
N ARG A 305 -10.01 -1.62 0.67
CA ARG A 305 -9.62 -0.80 -0.49
C ARG A 305 -10.14 -1.39 -1.81
N ASP A 306 -10.71 -0.56 -2.67
CA ASP A 306 -11.06 -0.88 -4.05
C ASP A 306 -9.96 -0.47 -5.04
N VAL A 307 -9.43 0.75 -4.88
CA VAL A 307 -8.46 1.34 -5.82
C VAL A 307 -7.23 1.86 -5.07
N PHE A 308 -6.05 1.67 -5.66
CA PHE A 308 -4.81 2.25 -5.16
C PHE A 308 -4.36 3.35 -6.13
N LEU A 309 -4.20 4.56 -5.61
CA LEU A 309 -4.14 5.77 -6.43
C LEU A 309 -2.77 6.01 -7.06
N ASP A 310 -1.69 5.68 -6.36
CA ASP A 310 -0.35 6.20 -6.65
C ASP A 310 0.75 5.14 -6.68
N ASN A 311 0.42 3.92 -7.11
CA ASN A 311 1.41 2.92 -7.55
C ASN A 311 2.46 3.48 -8.52
N VAL A 312 2.06 4.48 -9.32
CA VAL A 312 2.94 5.23 -10.21
C VAL A 312 2.77 6.70 -9.84
N GLU A 313 3.82 7.31 -9.30
CA GLU A 313 3.83 8.67 -8.75
C GLU A 313 3.87 9.77 -9.84
N THR A 314 2.94 9.69 -10.80
CA THR A 314 2.75 10.74 -11.82
C THR A 314 1.31 11.23 -11.80
N VAL A 315 1.10 12.53 -12.02
CA VAL A 315 -0.23 13.15 -12.00
C VAL A 315 -1.19 12.44 -12.96
N ALA A 316 -0.71 12.06 -14.15
CA ALA A 316 -1.50 11.36 -15.15
C ALA A 316 -1.95 9.97 -14.67
N ALA A 317 -1.05 9.19 -14.05
CA ALA A 317 -1.40 7.87 -13.52
C ALA A 317 -2.39 7.97 -12.36
N VAL A 318 -2.20 8.94 -11.44
CA VAL A 318 -3.14 9.16 -10.34
C VAL A 318 -4.52 9.56 -10.87
N LYS A 319 -4.60 10.45 -11.87
CA LYS A 319 -5.87 10.82 -12.52
C LYS A 319 -6.56 9.62 -13.19
N ALA A 320 -5.80 8.70 -13.77
CA ALA A 320 -6.34 7.45 -14.30
C ALA A 320 -6.94 6.57 -13.19
N GLN A 321 -6.29 6.48 -12.03
CA GLN A 321 -6.81 5.74 -10.88
C GLN A 321 -8.04 6.43 -10.24
N LEU A 322 -8.10 7.76 -10.22
CA LEU A 322 -9.31 8.49 -9.81
C LEU A 322 -10.47 8.21 -10.76
N SER A 323 -10.21 8.16 -12.07
CA SER A 323 -11.22 7.75 -13.07
C SER A 323 -11.67 6.30 -12.86
N LYS A 324 -10.74 5.39 -12.47
CA LYS A 324 -11.10 4.02 -12.11
C LYS A 324 -11.96 3.96 -10.84
N THR A 325 -11.67 4.81 -9.85
CA THR A 325 -12.44 4.95 -8.61
C THR A 325 -13.89 5.33 -8.93
N GLU A 326 -14.10 6.30 -9.81
CA GLU A 326 -15.42 6.69 -10.29
C GLU A 326 -16.16 5.53 -10.97
N GLN A 327 -15.48 4.73 -11.79
CA GLN A 327 -16.06 3.54 -12.42
C GLN A 327 -16.44 2.47 -11.39
N VAL A 328 -15.65 2.27 -10.34
CA VAL A 328 -16.00 1.35 -9.24
C VAL A 328 -17.25 1.85 -8.52
N ALA A 329 -17.26 3.13 -8.13
CA ALA A 329 -18.39 3.73 -7.42
C ALA A 329 -19.69 3.67 -8.23
N LYS A 330 -19.63 3.91 -9.54
CA LYS A 330 -20.79 3.75 -10.45
C LYS A 330 -21.34 2.33 -10.48
N ARG A 331 -20.48 1.30 -10.42
CA ARG A 331 -20.92 -0.10 -10.54
C ARG A 331 -21.55 -0.64 -9.26
N GLN A 332 -20.97 -0.33 -8.09
CA GLN A 332 -21.37 -0.96 -6.83
C GLN A 332 -21.98 0.02 -5.81
N GLY A 333 -22.14 1.29 -6.18
CA GLY A 333 -22.70 2.33 -5.31
C GLY A 333 -21.69 3.02 -4.40
N TYR A 334 -20.48 2.48 -4.24
CA TYR A 334 -19.40 3.13 -3.50
C TYR A 334 -18.01 2.77 -4.01
N ALA A 335 -17.00 3.57 -3.69
CA ALA A 335 -15.60 3.18 -3.79
C ALA A 335 -14.75 3.73 -2.65
N VAL A 336 -13.79 2.93 -2.17
CA VAL A 336 -12.69 3.36 -1.29
C VAL A 336 -11.39 3.34 -2.07
N ALA A 337 -10.80 4.51 -2.26
CA ALA A 337 -9.48 4.66 -2.87
C ALA A 337 -8.46 5.11 -1.83
N ILE A 338 -7.28 4.48 -1.86
CA ILE A 338 -6.17 4.82 -0.97
C ILE A 338 -5.02 5.37 -1.80
N GLY A 339 -4.39 6.44 -1.33
CA GLY A 339 -3.10 6.93 -1.82
C GLY A 339 -2.26 7.46 -0.66
N HIS A 340 -1.22 8.21 -0.99
CA HIS A 340 -0.22 8.76 -0.08
C HIS A 340 0.02 10.23 -0.42
N PRO A 341 0.65 11.02 0.46
CA PRO A 341 0.80 12.45 0.27
C PRO A 341 1.92 12.81 -0.72
N HIS A 342 2.14 12.02 -1.77
CA HIS A 342 3.07 12.37 -2.86
C HIS A 342 2.62 13.66 -3.57
N ASP A 343 3.59 14.38 -4.14
CA ASP A 343 3.31 15.64 -4.84
C ASP A 343 2.34 15.43 -6.01
N ALA A 344 2.51 14.35 -6.77
CA ALA A 344 1.63 13.95 -7.86
C ALA A 344 0.19 13.67 -7.38
N THR A 345 0.05 13.03 -6.21
CA THR A 345 -1.25 12.70 -5.61
C THR A 345 -1.96 13.97 -5.14
N ILE A 346 -1.25 14.86 -4.45
CA ILE A 346 -1.77 16.17 -4.02
C ILE A 346 -2.26 16.97 -5.22
N GLU A 347 -1.46 17.07 -6.29
CA GLU A 347 -1.82 17.83 -7.49
C GLU A 347 -3.04 17.24 -8.21
N ALA A 348 -3.06 15.92 -8.39
CA ALA A 348 -4.19 15.24 -9.01
C ALA A 348 -5.48 15.45 -8.21
N LEU A 349 -5.45 15.28 -6.88
CA LEU A 349 -6.59 15.48 -6.00
C LEU A 349 -7.06 16.94 -5.99
N ALA A 350 -6.14 17.91 -5.92
CA ALA A 350 -6.47 19.34 -5.95
C ALA A 350 -7.29 19.71 -7.21
N SER A 351 -6.99 19.08 -8.35
CA SER A 351 -7.77 19.26 -9.59
C SER A 351 -9.06 18.45 -9.63
N TRP A 352 -9.12 17.29 -9.00
CA TRP A 352 -10.24 16.36 -9.10
C TRP A 352 -11.38 16.67 -8.12
N LEU A 353 -11.04 17.06 -6.89
CA LEU A 353 -11.98 17.28 -5.78
C LEU A 353 -13.05 18.34 -6.09
N PRO A 354 -12.75 19.51 -6.71
CA PRO A 354 -13.78 20.53 -6.97
C PRO A 354 -14.91 20.07 -7.91
N ASP A 355 -14.66 19.06 -8.73
CA ASP A 355 -15.58 18.62 -9.78
C ASP A 355 -16.22 17.24 -9.53
N VAL A 356 -15.81 16.53 -8.47
CA VAL A 356 -16.32 15.17 -8.17
C VAL A 356 -17.85 15.17 -8.01
N GLN A 357 -18.39 16.20 -7.36
CA GLN A 357 -19.83 16.35 -7.18
C GLN A 357 -20.58 16.63 -8.47
N LYS A 358 -19.98 17.41 -9.38
CA LYS A 358 -20.54 17.71 -10.72
C LYS A 358 -20.60 16.45 -11.59
N ARG A 359 -19.69 15.50 -11.36
CA ARG A 359 -19.68 14.17 -12.01
C ARG A 359 -20.69 13.18 -11.41
N GLY A 360 -21.52 13.61 -10.45
CA GLY A 360 -22.62 12.82 -9.88
C GLY A 360 -22.27 12.05 -8.61
N PHE A 361 -21.02 12.10 -8.14
CA PHE A 361 -20.56 11.39 -6.94
C PHE A 361 -20.72 12.22 -5.67
N VAL A 362 -20.74 11.58 -4.51
CA VAL A 362 -20.69 12.26 -3.22
C VAL A 362 -19.40 11.88 -2.52
N LEU A 363 -18.58 12.88 -2.20
CA LEU A 363 -17.34 12.67 -1.45
C LEU A 363 -17.69 12.51 0.03
N VAL A 364 -17.23 11.42 0.64
CA VAL A 364 -17.54 11.08 2.04
C VAL A 364 -16.30 10.58 2.78
N PRO A 365 -16.25 10.71 4.12
CA PRO A 365 -15.28 10.00 4.93
C PRO A 365 -15.51 8.48 4.89
N VAL A 366 -14.48 7.68 5.20
CA VAL A 366 -14.58 6.22 5.07
C VAL A 366 -15.59 5.60 6.05
N SER A 367 -15.79 6.21 7.22
CA SER A 367 -16.80 5.76 8.19
C SER A 367 -18.24 5.82 7.63
N ALA A 368 -18.52 6.70 6.66
CA ALA A 368 -19.81 6.78 6.00
C ALA A 368 -20.05 5.56 5.09
N VAL A 369 -19.02 5.11 4.36
CA VAL A 369 -19.07 3.90 3.53
C VAL A 369 -19.36 2.66 4.39
N VAL A 370 -18.66 2.55 5.52
CA VAL A 370 -18.87 1.43 6.46
C VAL A 370 -20.31 1.42 6.99
N ARG A 371 -20.85 2.60 7.35
CA ARG A 371 -22.21 2.75 7.87
C ARG A 371 -23.29 2.36 6.86
N THR A 372 -23.11 2.66 5.57
CA THR A 372 -24.14 2.44 4.55
C THR A 372 -24.04 1.09 3.86
N HIS A 373 -22.85 0.49 3.77
CA HIS A 373 -22.63 -0.73 2.96
C HIS A 373 -22.05 -1.93 3.71
N HIS A 374 -21.45 -1.75 4.89
CA HIS A 374 -20.77 -2.82 5.63
C HIS A 374 -21.17 -2.89 7.10
N ALA A 375 -22.32 -2.33 7.44
CA ALA A 375 -22.91 -2.47 8.78
C ALA A 375 -23.45 -3.89 8.99
N GLY A 376 -22.54 -4.85 9.14
CA GLY A 376 -22.79 -6.04 9.95
C GLY A 376 -22.72 -5.61 11.41
N GLY A 377 -23.81 -5.07 11.93
CA GLY A 377 -23.95 -4.61 13.31
C GLY A 377 -25.34 -4.11 13.60
#